data_AF-A0A2V8GC87-F1
#
_entry.id   AF-A0A2V8GC87-F1
#
_cell.length_a   1.000
_cell.length_b   1.000
_cell.length_c   1.000
_cell.angle_alpha   90.00
_cell.angle_beta   90.00
_cell.angle_gamma   90.00
#
_symmetry.space_group_name_H-M   'P 1'
#
loop_
_entity.id
_entity.type
_entity.pdbx_description
1 polymer ?
#
loop_
_entity_poly.entity_id
_entity_poly.type
_entity_poly.pdbx_seq_one_letter_code
_entity_poly.pdbx_strand_id
1 'polypeptide(L)'
;PPARGARIGIDAGFLPHVFERFRQATVPSAGQGGVGLGLAIVRHLVELHGGTVSAHSAGLGQGSTFVIELPITTPDAVAAGTWSRPNHA
;
A
#
# COMPACT_ATOMS: atom_id res chain seq x y z
N PRO A 1 14.06 5.60 28.47
CA PRO A 1 13.85 5.98 27.05
C PRO A 1 13.63 4.74 26.18
N PRO A 2 12.55 4.64 25.39
CA PRO A 2 12.36 3.48 24.51
C PRO A 2 13.45 3.49 23.41
N ALA A 3 13.95 2.30 23.07
CA ALA A 3 15.06 2.12 22.15
C ALA A 3 14.73 2.68 20.75
N ARG A 4 15.55 3.62 20.26
CA ARG A 4 15.53 4.14 18.89
C ARG A 4 15.91 3.01 17.92
N GLY A 5 14.93 2.23 17.48
CA GLY A 5 15.16 1.14 16.52
C GLY A 5 14.13 0.01 16.51
N ALA A 6 13.20 -0.05 17.46
CA ALA A 6 12.16 -1.07 17.44
C ALA A 6 11.18 -0.84 16.28
N ARG A 7 11.05 -1.83 15.39
CA ARG A 7 10.01 -1.83 14.35
C ARG A 7 8.65 -1.94 15.04
N ILE A 8 7.80 -0.96 14.82
CA ILE A 8 6.45 -0.93 15.38
C ILE A 8 5.62 -1.94 14.58
N GLY A 9 5.27 -3.06 15.20
CA GLY A 9 4.35 -4.05 14.63
C GLY A 9 2.89 -3.60 14.69
N ILE A 10 1.98 -4.44 14.24
CA ILE A 10 0.54 -4.16 14.17
C ILE A 10 -0.19 -5.10 15.13
N ASP A 11 -1.16 -4.55 15.87
CA ASP A 11 -2.05 -5.34 16.70
C ASP A 11 -2.87 -6.32 15.85
N ALA A 12 -3.01 -7.56 16.31
CA ALA A 12 -3.71 -8.60 15.56
C ALA A 12 -5.20 -8.26 15.30
N GLY A 13 -5.84 -7.56 16.24
CA GLY A 13 -7.21 -7.07 16.08
C GLY A 13 -7.32 -5.90 15.11
N PHE A 14 -6.23 -5.18 14.84
CA PHE A 14 -6.20 -4.09 13.87
C PHE A 14 -5.82 -4.54 12.45
N LEU A 15 -5.13 -5.67 12.29
CA LEU A 15 -4.71 -6.19 10.97
C LEU A 15 -5.85 -6.25 9.92
N PRO A 16 -7.07 -6.73 10.25
CA PRO A 16 -8.18 -6.76 9.29
C PRO A 16 -8.61 -5.37 8.79
N HIS A 17 -8.34 -4.33 9.58
CA HIS A 17 -8.81 -2.96 9.35
C HIS A 17 -7.71 -2.04 8.80
N VAL A 18 -6.49 -2.54 8.60
CA VAL A 18 -5.31 -1.72 8.29
C VAL A 18 -5.41 -0.99 6.94
N PHE A 19 -6.27 -1.47 6.04
CA PHE A 19 -6.53 -0.87 4.73
C PHE A 19 -7.82 -0.05 4.67
N GLU A 20 -8.55 0.07 5.78
CA GLU A 20 -9.76 0.90 5.83
C GLU A 20 -9.39 2.38 5.87
N ARG A 21 -10.19 3.20 5.18
CA ARG A 21 -10.02 4.65 5.18
C ARG A 21 -10.32 5.21 6.56
N PHE A 22 -9.51 6.18 6.99
CA PHE A 22 -9.67 6.87 8.27
C PHE A 22 -9.52 5.96 9.50
N ARG A 23 -8.97 4.74 9.33
CA ARG A 23 -8.61 3.88 10.45
C ARG A 23 -7.15 4.10 10.83
N GLN A 24 -6.94 4.33 12.12
CA GLN A 24 -5.62 4.44 12.73
C GLN A 24 -5.57 3.50 13.93
N ALA A 25 -4.45 2.79 14.10
CA ALA A 25 -4.17 2.13 15.37
C ALA A 25 -3.90 3.23 16.40
N THR A 26 -4.58 3.20 17.55
CA THR A 26 -4.29 4.12 18.65
C THR A 26 -2.93 3.78 19.24
N VAL A 27 -1.88 4.46 18.77
CA VAL A 27 -0.52 4.33 19.29
C VAL A 27 -0.27 5.44 20.33
N PRO A 28 -0.05 5.11 21.62
CA PRO A 28 0.02 6.09 22.71
C PRO A 28 1.15 7.13 22.61
N SER A 29 2.10 6.99 21.67
CA SER A 29 3.24 7.90 21.52
C SER A 29 3.36 8.58 20.15
N ALA A 30 2.43 8.37 19.21
CA ALA A 30 2.49 9.06 17.92
C ALA A 30 1.66 10.35 17.98
N GLY A 31 2.30 11.46 18.32
CA GLY A 31 1.71 12.79 18.15
C GLY A 31 1.20 12.98 16.72
N GLN A 32 -0.01 13.56 16.59
CA GLN A 32 -0.63 14.02 15.34
C GLN A 32 -0.28 13.16 14.11
N GLY A 33 -0.55 11.86 14.19
CA GLY A 33 -0.40 10.96 13.05
C GLY A 33 -1.37 11.34 11.91
N GLY A 34 -0.91 11.22 10.65
CA GLY A 34 -1.72 11.51 9.46
C GLY A 34 -3.01 10.69 9.40
N VAL A 35 -4.04 11.20 8.73
CA VAL A 35 -5.48 10.81 8.77
C VAL A 35 -5.86 9.34 8.46
N GLY A 36 -4.92 8.40 8.33
CA GLY A 36 -5.23 6.99 8.08
C GLY A 36 -5.70 6.71 6.65
N LEU A 37 -5.18 7.46 5.66
CA LEU A 37 -5.52 7.26 4.25
C LEU A 37 -4.45 6.50 3.45
N GLY A 38 -3.19 6.50 3.89
CA GLY A 38 -2.07 5.99 3.09
C GLY A 38 -2.26 4.56 2.60
N LEU A 39 -2.56 3.62 3.50
CA LEU A 39 -2.74 2.21 3.13
C LEU A 39 -4.03 1.96 2.34
N ALA A 40 -5.09 2.73 2.59
CA ALA A 40 -6.31 2.66 1.78
C ALA A 40 -6.06 3.11 0.34
N ILE A 41 -5.20 4.12 0.12
CA ILE A 41 -4.76 4.55 -1.22
C ILE A 41 -3.92 3.46 -1.88
N VAL A 42 -2.98 2.85 -1.15
CA VAL A 42 -2.17 1.74 -1.68
C VAL A 42 -3.07 0.60 -2.16
N ARG A 43 -4.02 0.16 -1.35
CA ARG A 43 -4.98 -0.89 -1.74
C ARG A 43 -5.74 -0.51 -3.00
N HIS A 44 -6.24 0.71 -3.08
CA HIS A 44 -6.96 1.17 -4.26
C HIS A 44 -6.09 1.18 -5.52
N LEU A 45 -4.84 1.66 -5.43
CA LEU A 45 -3.91 1.66 -6.55
C LEU A 45 -3.59 0.24 -7.00
N VAL A 46 -3.33 -0.67 -6.07
CA VAL A 46 -3.05 -2.08 -6.39
C VAL A 46 -4.25 -2.76 -7.06
N GLU A 47 -5.46 -2.54 -6.56
CA GLU A 47 -6.70 -3.04 -7.17
C GLU A 47 -6.92 -2.47 -8.58
N LEU A 48 -6.61 -1.19 -8.82
CA LEU A 48 -6.68 -0.59 -10.16
C LEU A 48 -5.70 -1.22 -11.16
N HIS A 49 -4.57 -1.74 -10.68
CA HIS A 49 -3.61 -2.49 -11.50
C HIS A 49 -3.97 -3.98 -11.62
N GLY A 50 -5.16 -4.40 -11.15
CA GLY A 50 -5.61 -5.78 -11.18
C GLY A 50 -4.88 -6.70 -10.18
N GLY A 51 -4.22 -6.13 -9.18
CA GLY A 51 -3.47 -6.86 -8.17
C GLY A 51 -4.14 -6.97 -6.83
N THR A 52 -3.39 -7.51 -5.86
CA THR A 52 -3.79 -7.71 -4.47
C THR A 52 -2.73 -7.17 -3.51
N VAL A 53 -3.16 -6.73 -2.34
CA VAL A 53 -2.27 -6.32 -1.25
C VAL A 53 -2.67 -7.00 0.06
N SER A 54 -1.68 -7.47 0.82
CA SER A 54 -1.88 -8.09 2.13
C SER A 54 -0.88 -7.55 3.16
N ALA A 55 -1.22 -7.65 4.44
CA ALA A 55 -0.39 -7.22 5.56
C ALA A 55 -0.22 -8.35 6.57
N HIS A 56 1.02 -8.54 7.03
CA HIS A 56 1.41 -9.55 8.01
C HIS A 56 2.20 -8.89 9.14
N SER A 57 1.90 -9.25 10.38
CA SER A 57 2.67 -8.82 11.55
C SER A 57 2.58 -9.89 12.63
N ALA A 58 3.70 -10.17 13.30
CA ALA A 58 3.75 -11.08 14.45
C ALA A 58 3.34 -10.40 15.77
N GLY A 59 2.76 -9.19 15.70
CA GLY A 59 2.33 -8.41 16.86
C GLY A 59 3.25 -7.21 17.14
N LEU A 60 2.88 -6.44 18.17
CA LEU A 60 3.57 -5.21 18.56
C LEU A 60 5.07 -5.46 18.84
N GLY A 61 5.91 -4.53 18.39
CA GLY A 61 7.37 -4.61 18.53
C GLY A 61 8.08 -5.61 17.61
N GLN A 62 7.35 -6.41 16.81
CA GLN A 62 7.93 -7.38 15.86
C GLN A 62 8.02 -6.85 14.41
N GLY A 63 7.54 -5.62 14.19
CA GLY A 63 7.38 -5.06 12.85
C GLY A 63 6.28 -5.71 12.03
N SER A 64 6.18 -5.28 10.78
CA SER A 64 5.13 -5.65 9.83
C SER A 64 5.68 -5.72 8.41
N THR A 65 5.07 -6.59 7.61
CA THR A 65 5.41 -6.87 6.20
C THR A 65 4.16 -6.69 5.36
N PHE A 66 4.27 -5.94 4.26
CA PHE A 66 3.21 -5.77 3.29
C PHE A 66 3.62 -6.44 1.99
N VAL A 67 2.72 -7.22 1.40
CA VAL A 67 2.96 -7.97 0.17
C VAL A 67 2.00 -7.43 -0.89
N ILE A 68 2.54 -7.04 -2.04
CA ILE A 68 1.79 -6.57 -3.20
C ILE A 68 2.04 -7.56 -4.33
N GLU A 69 0.97 -8.08 -4.91
CA GLU A 69 1.01 -8.98 -6.06
C GLU A 69 0.33 -8.28 -7.23
N LEU A 70 1.02 -8.18 -8.37
CA LEU A 70 0.51 -7.54 -9.57
C LEU A 70 0.58 -8.53 -10.74
N PRO A 71 -0.42 -8.54 -11.65
CA PRO A 71 -0.34 -9.29 -12.89
C PRO A 71 0.86 -8.85 -13.73
N ILE A 72 1.61 -9.80 -14.26
CA ILE A 72 2.64 -9.51 -15.25
C ILE A 72 1.96 -9.38 -16.61
N THR A 73 1.73 -8.15 -17.05
CA THR A 73 1.32 -7.91 -18.44
C THR A 73 2.56 -8.06 -19.32
N THR A 74 2.63 -9.12 -20.12
CA THR A 74 3.60 -9.20 -21.21
C THR A 74 3.32 -8.04 -22.18
N PRO A 75 4.31 -7.21 -22.54
CA PRO A 75 4.12 -6.11 -23.47
C PRO A 75 3.95 -6.65 -24.90
N ASP A 76 2.80 -7.26 -25.18
CA ASP A 76 2.37 -7.66 -26.52
C ASP A 76 1.08 -6.95 -26.97
N ALA A 77 0.60 -5.99 -26.16
CA ALA A 77 -0.59 -5.17 -26.43
C ALA A 77 -0.29 -3.67 -26.55
N VAL A 78 0.99 -3.30 -26.77
CA VAL A 78 1.35 -1.98 -27.32
C VAL A 78 1.79 -2.16 -28.78
N ALA A 79 1.08 -3.02 -29.51
CA ALA A 79 1.20 -3.09 -30.96
C ALA A 79 0.18 -2.12 -31.59
N ALA A 80 0.70 -1.27 -32.49
CA ALA A 80 -0.04 -0.53 -33.52
C ALA A 80 -0.81 0.74 -33.14
N GLY A 81 -0.34 1.50 -32.15
CA GLY A 81 -0.60 2.94 -32.10
C GLY A 81 0.46 3.72 -32.88
N THR A 82 0.52 3.56 -34.21
CA THR A 82 1.29 4.47 -35.08
C THR A 82 0.84 5.90 -34.81
N TRP A 83 1.64 6.66 -34.07
CA TRP A 83 1.55 8.11 -34.07
C TRP A 83 1.92 8.61 -35.47
N SER A 84 0.92 8.74 -36.34
CA SER A 84 1.06 9.49 -37.59
C SER A 84 1.07 10.97 -37.23
N ARG A 85 2.23 11.62 -37.38
CA ARG A 85 2.32 13.08 -37.33
C ARG A 85 1.39 13.65 -38.41
N PRO A 86 0.49 14.61 -38.12
CA PRO A 86 -0.27 15.27 -39.16
C PRO A 86 0.71 16.02 -40.10
N ASN A 87 0.58 15.74 -41.40
CA ASN A 87 1.36 16.37 -42.45
C ASN A 87 0.95 17.85 -42.53
N HIS A 88 1.82 18.76 -42.08
CA HIS A 88 1.69 20.19 -42.40
C HIS A 88 2.49 20.44 -43.68
N ALA A 89 1.77 20.51 -44.80
CA ALA A 89 2.22 21.15 -46.03
C ALA A 89 1.78 22.62 -46.03
#